data_AF-A0A8J2N6D6-F1
#
_entry.id   AF-A0A8J2N6D6-F1
#
_cell.length_a   1.000
_cell.length_b   1.000
_cell.length_c   1.000
_cell.angle_alpha   90.00
_cell.angle_beta   90.00
_cell.angle_gamma   90.00
#
_symmetry.space_group_name_H-M   'P 1'
#
loop_
_entity.id
_entity.type
_entity.pdbx_description
1 polymer ?
#
loop_
_entity_poly.entity_id
_entity_poly.type
_entity_poly.pdbx_seq_one_letter_code
_entity_poly.pdbx_strand_id
1 'polypeptide(L)'
;MLWKILFTSLPLLAEAAHLDSSLLQQKPLLDSKPASGHVIPLTLDQSLRYTYPISSDDFNSMPLEHLQNTMATYSTGGPTQETITISIPLNTSLPGTATFFTISKSKPWSQAANQFTWMQQQRLHLQPTLGAHLPLLGIGIRKSGMISMPAESATLDLSTPYIHVPKGIWDVLLLATSTEQQAREGEEVLYVDCGALNVFPDLVFGIERRGYAEGTEEHAAEQEEEDDDELIIRPEQYILQTTEGKCMLLARNADSCHDDKRLIKLGWAAVRGRDVVLDWRAGRVGFGE
;
A
#
# COMPACT_ATOMS: atom_id res chain seq x y z
N MET A 1 -23.78 75.96 15.67
CA MET A 1 -22.47 76.20 16.30
C MET A 1 -22.03 74.88 16.94
N LEU A 2 -21.03 74.22 16.35
CA LEU A 2 -19.70 73.95 16.98
C LEU A 2 -19.84 73.07 18.23
N TRP A 3 -19.36 71.83 18.29
CA TRP A 3 -18.00 71.41 17.94
C TRP A 3 -17.94 69.89 17.75
N LYS A 4 -17.25 69.44 16.69
CA LYS A 4 -16.75 68.08 16.53
C LYS A 4 -15.42 67.98 17.28
N ILE A 5 -15.21 66.94 18.07
CA ILE A 5 -13.87 66.49 18.44
C ILE A 5 -13.71 65.06 17.93
N LEU A 6 -12.93 64.96 16.85
CA LEU A 6 -12.34 63.73 16.35
C LEU A 6 -11.22 63.32 17.31
N PHE A 7 -11.25 62.07 17.78
CA PHE A 7 -10.03 61.38 18.21
C PHE A 7 -9.73 60.27 17.20
N THR A 8 -8.76 60.58 16.35
CA THR A 8 -8.00 59.63 15.54
C THR A 8 -6.97 58.95 16.43
N SER A 9 -6.97 57.63 16.50
CA SER A 9 -5.80 56.83 16.88
C SER A 9 -5.51 55.84 15.76
N LEU A 10 -4.29 55.98 15.23
CA LEU A 10 -3.68 55.26 14.12
C LEU A 10 -3.43 53.77 14.41
N PRO A 11 -3.17 52.97 13.34
CA PRO A 11 -3.04 51.52 13.38
C PRO A 11 -1.60 51.12 13.74
N LEU A 12 -1.42 50.10 14.56
CA LEU A 12 -0.10 49.48 14.76
C LEU A 12 -0.22 47.96 14.83
N LEU A 13 0.41 47.34 13.83
CA LEU A 13 1.06 46.05 13.85
C LEU A 13 0.18 44.81 14.06
N ALA A 14 -0.32 44.28 12.95
CA ALA A 14 -0.35 42.84 12.74
C ALA A 14 0.53 42.52 11.53
N GLU A 15 1.83 42.35 11.77
CA GLU A 15 2.65 41.50 10.90
C GLU A 15 2.03 40.11 10.96
N ALA A 16 1.17 39.79 10.00
CA ALA A 16 0.87 38.41 9.69
C ALA A 16 2.19 37.79 9.24
N ALA A 17 2.74 36.93 10.10
CA ALA A 17 3.89 36.11 9.78
C ALA A 17 3.66 35.46 8.41
N HIS A 18 4.42 35.91 7.43
CA HIS A 18 4.66 35.14 6.22
C HIS A 18 5.39 33.89 6.69
N LEU A 19 4.63 32.84 7.02
CA LEU A 19 5.14 31.49 7.08
C LEU A 19 5.70 31.20 5.69
N ASP A 20 7.02 31.18 5.62
CA ASP A 20 7.76 30.76 4.44
C ASP A 20 7.19 29.40 4.00
N SER A 21 6.79 29.30 2.73
CA SER A 21 6.34 28.06 2.11
C SER A 21 7.37 26.93 2.21
N SER A 22 8.63 27.23 2.52
CA SER A 22 9.66 26.24 2.84
C SER A 22 9.45 25.54 4.21
N LEU A 23 8.74 26.16 5.15
CA LEU A 23 8.47 25.60 6.48
C LEU A 23 7.28 24.62 6.51
N LEU A 24 6.39 24.66 5.52
CA LEU A 24 5.38 23.61 5.32
C LEU A 24 5.98 22.28 4.86
N GLN A 25 7.27 22.26 4.55
CA GLN A 25 8.00 21.08 4.11
C GLN A 25 8.87 20.44 5.20
N GLN A 26 8.78 20.92 6.45
CA GLN A 26 9.43 20.23 7.56
C GLN A 26 8.58 19.03 8.00
N LYS A 27 8.76 17.91 7.30
CA LYS A 27 8.53 16.59 7.88
C LYS A 27 9.43 16.51 9.13
N PRO A 28 8.91 16.19 10.32
CA PRO A 28 9.74 16.09 11.51
C PRO A 28 10.94 15.19 11.21
N LEU A 29 12.14 15.67 11.53
CA LEU A 29 13.37 14.89 11.49
C LEU A 29 13.21 13.74 12.47
N LEU A 30 12.75 12.60 11.96
CA LEU A 30 12.83 11.33 12.65
C LEU A 30 14.31 10.96 12.72
N ASP A 31 14.94 11.35 13.83
CA ASP A 31 16.26 10.88 14.25
C ASP A 31 16.22 9.37 14.46
N SER A 32 16.50 8.61 13.38
CA SER A 32 17.27 7.37 13.38
C SER A 32 17.23 6.71 12.01
N LYS A 33 18.08 7.19 11.09
CA LYS A 33 18.37 6.48 9.83
C LYS A 33 18.94 5.09 10.20
N PRO A 34 18.32 3.96 9.83
CA PRO A 34 18.96 2.67 10.02
C PRO A 34 20.24 2.59 9.17
N ALA A 35 21.13 1.68 9.55
CA ALA A 35 22.36 1.34 8.82
C ALA A 35 22.10 1.35 7.30
N SER A 36 22.98 2.01 6.54
CA SER A 36 22.91 2.29 5.10
C SER A 36 22.11 1.26 4.29
N GLY A 37 20.79 1.48 4.15
CA GLY A 37 19.96 0.68 3.26
C GLY A 37 20.33 0.96 1.81
N HIS A 38 20.45 -0.08 1.00
CA HIS A 38 20.69 0.09 -0.44
C HIS A 38 19.35 0.39 -1.11
N VAL A 39 19.22 1.56 -1.74
CA VAL A 39 17.99 2.02 -2.38
C VAL A 39 18.11 1.82 -3.89
N ILE A 40 17.13 1.13 -4.48
CA ILE A 40 17.00 0.97 -5.94
C ILE A 40 15.72 1.66 -6.43
N PRO A 41 15.76 2.31 -7.61
CA PRO A 41 14.55 2.88 -8.21
C PRO A 41 13.70 1.78 -8.86
N LEU A 42 12.37 1.96 -8.79
CA LEU A 42 11.38 1.15 -9.49
C LEU A 42 10.78 1.97 -10.63
N THR A 43 10.76 1.39 -11.83
CA THR A 43 10.23 2.03 -13.04
C THR A 43 8.96 1.32 -13.47
N LEU A 44 7.89 2.09 -13.73
CA LEU A 44 6.64 1.59 -14.30
C LEU A 44 6.72 1.65 -15.83
N ASP A 45 6.49 0.51 -16.50
CA ASP A 45 6.44 0.46 -17.95
C ASP A 45 5.03 0.77 -18.52
N GLN A 46 4.92 0.76 -19.85
CA GLN A 46 3.64 1.00 -20.55
C GLN A 46 2.62 -0.12 -20.36
N SER A 47 3.08 -1.32 -19.98
CA SER A 47 2.25 -2.50 -19.68
C SER A 47 1.86 -2.57 -18.20
N LEU A 48 2.07 -1.49 -17.44
CA LEU A 48 1.75 -1.37 -16.02
C LEU A 48 2.52 -2.35 -15.13
N ARG A 49 3.75 -2.71 -15.52
CA ARG A 49 4.65 -3.55 -14.74
C ARG A 49 5.77 -2.73 -14.13
N TYR A 50 6.02 -2.96 -12.84
CA TYR A 50 7.17 -2.38 -12.17
C TYR A 50 8.41 -3.25 -12.39
N THR A 51 9.52 -2.61 -12.73
CA THR A 51 10.83 -3.25 -12.89
C THR A 51 11.91 -2.48 -12.13
N TYR A 52 13.02 -3.15 -11.86
CA TYR A 52 14.19 -2.57 -11.20
C TYR A 52 15.51 -3.06 -11.79
N PRO A 53 16.59 -2.25 -11.75
CA PRO A 53 17.89 -2.65 -12.27
C PRO A 53 18.59 -3.65 -11.33
N ILE A 54 19.24 -4.67 -11.90
CA ILE A 54 19.98 -5.69 -11.14
C ILE A 54 21.31 -5.13 -10.60
N SER A 55 21.97 -4.26 -11.37
CA SER A 55 23.21 -3.58 -10.99
C SER A 55 23.17 -2.14 -11.50
N SER A 56 24.04 -1.27 -10.98
CA SER A 56 24.13 0.13 -11.43
C SER A 56 24.55 0.28 -12.90
N ASP A 57 25.19 -0.76 -13.46
CA ASP A 57 25.84 -0.73 -14.77
C ASP A 57 25.14 -1.63 -15.81
N ASP A 58 24.10 -2.38 -15.41
CA ASP A 58 23.35 -3.30 -16.29
C ASP A 58 22.04 -2.70 -16.80
N PHE A 59 21.78 -2.90 -18.09
CA PHE A 59 20.48 -2.62 -18.73
C PHE A 59 19.43 -3.70 -18.45
N ASN A 60 19.81 -4.79 -17.78
CA ASN A 60 18.89 -5.88 -17.46
C ASN A 60 18.06 -5.49 -16.23
N SER A 61 16.76 -5.36 -16.46
CA SER A 61 15.77 -5.09 -15.41
C SER A 61 15.08 -6.38 -14.98
N MET A 62 14.77 -6.48 -13.69
CA MET A 62 13.96 -7.56 -13.12
C MET A 62 12.56 -7.06 -12.80
N PRO A 63 11.52 -7.86 -13.05
CA PRO A 63 10.17 -7.59 -12.57
C PRO A 63 10.07 -7.53 -11.04
N LEU A 64 9.22 -6.64 -10.51
CA LEU A 64 9.08 -6.35 -9.08
C LEU A 64 8.74 -7.58 -8.23
N GLU A 65 7.95 -8.52 -8.74
CA GLU A 65 7.57 -9.77 -8.05
C GLU A 65 8.78 -10.64 -7.66
N HIS A 66 9.94 -10.45 -8.29
CA HIS A 66 11.16 -11.15 -7.90
C HIS A 66 11.61 -10.79 -6.47
N LEU A 67 11.26 -9.60 -5.97
CA LEU A 67 11.53 -9.23 -4.57
C LEU A 67 10.75 -10.08 -3.57
N GLN A 68 9.65 -10.70 -4.01
CA GLN A 68 8.85 -11.61 -3.19
C GLN A 68 9.36 -13.05 -3.20
N ASN A 69 10.41 -13.40 -3.95
CA ASN A 69 10.95 -14.77 -4.02
C ASN A 69 12.38 -14.81 -3.46
N THR A 70 12.58 -15.60 -2.40
CA THR A 70 13.87 -15.67 -1.69
C THR A 70 15.00 -16.17 -2.60
N MET A 71 14.72 -17.09 -3.53
CA MET A 71 15.75 -17.68 -4.40
C MET A 71 16.33 -16.68 -5.42
N ALA A 72 15.55 -15.66 -5.81
CA ALA A 72 16.03 -14.59 -6.67
C ALA A 72 17.03 -13.68 -5.92
N THR A 73 16.81 -13.47 -4.62
CA THR A 73 17.68 -12.67 -3.75
C THR A 73 19.02 -13.34 -3.45
N TYR A 74 19.10 -14.68 -3.50
CA TYR A 74 20.36 -15.44 -3.30
C TYR A 74 21.27 -15.47 -4.54
N SER A 75 20.73 -15.26 -5.74
CA SER A 75 21.46 -15.44 -7.01
C SER A 75 22.33 -14.24 -7.39
N THR A 76 22.18 -13.10 -6.69
CA THR A 76 22.91 -11.84 -6.96
C THR A 76 24.17 -11.66 -6.11
N GLY A 77 24.63 -12.67 -5.37
CA GLY A 77 25.92 -12.66 -4.67
C GLY A 77 26.03 -11.68 -3.49
N GLY A 78 24.91 -11.10 -3.05
CA GLY A 78 24.85 -10.18 -1.91
C GLY A 78 24.62 -10.88 -0.55
N PRO A 79 24.84 -10.17 0.58
CA PRO A 79 24.46 -10.66 1.90
C PRO A 79 22.95 -10.96 1.95
N THR A 80 22.56 -11.97 2.72
CA THR A 80 21.15 -12.36 2.92
C THR A 80 20.33 -11.15 3.34
N GLN A 81 19.51 -10.62 2.43
CA GLN A 81 18.62 -9.50 2.72
C GLN A 81 17.48 -10.02 3.58
N GLU A 82 17.40 -9.53 4.82
CA GLU A 82 16.39 -9.99 5.78
C GLU A 82 15.11 -9.17 5.69
N THR A 83 15.19 -7.92 5.19
CA THR A 83 14.05 -7.02 5.07
C THR A 83 14.15 -6.12 3.84
N ILE A 84 13.04 -6.01 3.11
CA ILE A 84 12.90 -5.12 1.94
C ILE A 84 11.72 -4.19 2.19
N THR A 85 11.91 -2.88 2.04
CA THR A 85 10.80 -1.91 2.04
C THR A 85 10.55 -1.41 0.63
N ILE A 86 9.31 -1.51 0.16
CA ILE A 86 8.85 -1.11 -1.16
C ILE A 86 7.94 0.10 -0.99
N SER A 87 8.18 1.16 -1.76
CA SER A 87 7.37 2.38 -1.75
C SER A 87 6.99 2.73 -3.17
N ILE A 88 5.71 2.65 -3.51
CA ILE A 88 5.18 2.97 -4.84
C ILE A 88 4.33 4.24 -4.72
N PRO A 89 4.63 5.34 -5.41
CA PRO A 89 3.87 6.58 -5.27
C PRO A 89 2.47 6.51 -5.92
N LEU A 90 1.54 7.32 -5.40
CA LEU A 90 0.25 7.60 -6.06
C LEU A 90 0.39 8.39 -7.36
N ASN A 91 1.50 9.11 -7.53
CA ASN A 91 1.83 9.76 -8.79
C ASN A 91 2.77 8.86 -9.59
N THR A 92 2.27 8.24 -10.67
CA THR A 92 3.07 7.37 -11.55
C THR A 92 4.14 8.10 -12.35
N SER A 93 4.13 9.44 -12.36
CA SER A 93 5.22 10.24 -12.93
C SER A 93 6.48 10.21 -12.05
N LEU A 94 6.34 9.78 -10.79
CA LEU A 94 7.46 9.59 -9.87
C LEU A 94 7.86 8.10 -9.85
N PRO A 95 9.16 7.79 -9.84
CA PRO A 95 9.61 6.41 -9.67
C PRO A 95 9.26 5.90 -8.27
N GLY A 96 8.98 4.59 -8.19
CA GLY A 96 8.95 3.91 -6.90
C GLY A 96 10.35 3.65 -6.37
N THR A 97 10.45 3.10 -5.16
CA THR A 97 11.73 2.68 -4.59
C THR A 97 11.59 1.34 -3.89
N ALA A 98 12.65 0.55 -3.92
CA ALA A 98 12.83 -0.56 -3.00
C ALA A 98 14.13 -0.33 -2.21
N THR A 99 14.04 -0.48 -0.89
CA THR A 99 15.17 -0.31 0.03
C THR A 99 15.49 -1.63 0.70
N PHE A 100 16.72 -2.09 0.54
CA PHE A 100 17.21 -3.32 1.11
C PHE A 100 17.95 -3.08 2.42
N PHE A 101 17.56 -3.79 3.47
CA PHE A 101 18.21 -3.75 4.76
C PHE A 101 18.90 -5.07 5.05
N THR A 102 20.20 -4.99 5.35
CA THR A 102 20.94 -6.10 5.96
C THR A 102 20.98 -5.85 7.45
N ILE A 103 20.35 -6.72 8.24
CA ILE A 103 20.41 -6.58 9.71
C ILE A 103 21.84 -6.93 10.14
N SER A 104 22.67 -5.91 10.39
CA SER A 104 23.86 -6.10 11.21
C SER A 104 23.41 -6.55 12.59
N LYS A 105 24.11 -7.51 13.19
CA LYS A 105 23.73 -8.30 14.39
C LYS A 105 23.28 -7.54 15.65
N SER A 106 23.18 -6.20 15.64
CA SER A 106 23.04 -5.41 16.86
C SER A 106 21.69 -4.76 17.14
N LYS A 107 20.70 -4.65 16.23
CA LYS A 107 19.32 -4.26 16.63
C LYS A 107 18.24 -4.85 15.70
N PRO A 108 17.20 -5.52 16.23
CA PRO A 108 16.01 -5.84 15.44
C PRO A 108 15.34 -4.55 14.96
N TRP A 109 14.74 -4.60 13.76
CA TRP A 109 13.89 -3.55 13.19
C TRP A 109 12.67 -3.35 14.10
N SER A 110 12.87 -2.58 15.17
CA SER A 110 11.93 -2.38 16.28
C SER A 110 11.21 -1.04 16.21
N GLN A 111 11.70 -0.11 15.39
CA GLN A 111 11.26 1.29 15.45
C GLN A 111 9.99 1.59 14.64
N ALA A 112 9.53 0.66 13.79
CA ALA A 112 8.33 0.87 12.99
C ALA A 112 7.25 -0.20 13.21
N ALA A 113 7.40 -1.11 14.18
CA ALA A 113 6.42 -2.17 14.41
C ALA A 113 4.98 -1.63 14.56
N ASN A 114 4.83 -0.44 15.15
CA ASN A 114 3.54 0.21 15.38
C ASN A 114 3.03 1.06 14.21
N GLN A 115 3.81 1.22 13.13
CA GLN A 115 3.43 2.01 11.93
C GLN A 115 2.96 1.14 10.77
N PHE A 116 2.99 -0.18 10.95
CA PHE A 116 2.65 -1.15 9.93
C PHE A 116 1.61 -2.10 10.49
N THR A 117 0.59 -2.38 9.68
CA THR A 117 -0.29 -3.54 9.90
C THR A 117 0.45 -4.78 9.42
N TRP A 118 0.79 -5.67 10.35
CA TRP A 118 1.59 -6.86 10.07
C TRP A 118 0.73 -8.08 9.84
N MET A 119 0.96 -8.75 8.71
CA MET A 119 0.33 -10.02 8.37
C MET A 119 1.38 -11.13 8.40
N GLN A 120 1.23 -12.05 9.35
CA GLN A 120 2.08 -13.24 9.42
C GLN A 120 1.68 -14.21 8.30
N GLN A 121 2.62 -14.54 7.41
CA GLN A 121 2.37 -15.58 6.42
C GLN A 121 2.26 -16.93 7.12
N GLN A 122 1.25 -17.72 6.74
CA GLN A 122 1.20 -19.12 7.15
C GLN A 122 2.33 -19.88 6.47
N ARG A 123 3.24 -20.46 7.28
CA ARG A 123 4.36 -21.25 6.76
C ARG A 123 3.86 -22.57 6.21
N LEU A 124 3.46 -22.57 4.95
CA LEU A 124 3.30 -23.79 4.17
C LEU A 124 4.71 -24.23 3.77
N HIS A 125 5.11 -25.46 4.17
CA HIS A 125 6.48 -25.99 4.15
C HIS A 125 7.21 -26.00 2.79
N LEU A 126 6.63 -25.43 1.73
CA LEU A 126 7.15 -25.44 0.36
C LEU A 126 6.94 -24.12 -0.39
N GLN A 127 6.59 -23.00 0.27
CA GLN A 127 6.30 -21.74 -0.41
C GLN A 127 7.49 -20.75 -0.29
N PRO A 128 8.29 -20.55 -1.36
CA PRO A 128 9.43 -19.62 -1.35
C PRO A 128 9.02 -18.14 -1.50
N THR A 129 7.73 -17.89 -1.70
CA THR A 129 7.20 -16.55 -1.98
C THR A 129 6.60 -15.92 -0.73
N LEU A 130 7.09 -14.74 -0.34
CA LEU A 130 6.53 -13.96 0.77
C LEU A 130 5.27 -13.20 0.31
N GLY A 131 4.24 -13.25 1.14
CA GLY A 131 2.92 -12.71 0.83
C GLY A 131 2.03 -13.68 0.03
N ALA A 132 2.46 -14.93 -0.17
CA ALA A 132 1.69 -15.86 -0.99
C ALA A 132 0.41 -16.36 -0.32
N HIS A 133 0.35 -16.35 1.01
CA HIS A 133 -0.84 -16.67 1.79
C HIS A 133 -0.91 -15.77 3.04
N LEU A 134 -1.65 -14.68 2.90
CA LEU A 134 -1.93 -13.69 3.93
C LEU A 134 -3.31 -13.97 4.53
N PRO A 135 -3.41 -14.37 5.82
CA PRO A 135 -4.70 -14.71 6.42
C PRO A 135 -5.60 -13.48 6.52
N LEU A 136 -6.87 -13.65 6.17
CA LEU A 136 -7.90 -12.63 6.28
C LEU A 136 -9.03 -13.12 7.19
N LEU A 137 -9.74 -12.16 7.79
CA LEU A 137 -11.02 -12.38 8.47
C LEU A 137 -12.18 -12.19 7.49
N GLY A 138 -12.03 -11.22 6.58
CA GLY A 138 -13.07 -10.85 5.64
C GLY A 138 -12.59 -9.80 4.64
N ILE A 139 -13.42 -9.59 3.63
CA ILE A 139 -13.28 -8.47 2.68
C ILE A 139 -14.60 -7.70 2.66
N GLY A 140 -14.52 -6.38 2.57
CA GLY A 140 -15.67 -5.52 2.44
C GLY A 140 -15.42 -4.31 1.56
N ILE A 141 -16.50 -3.59 1.33
CA ILE A 141 -16.53 -2.33 0.59
C ILE A 141 -17.26 -1.30 1.46
N ARG A 142 -16.62 -0.15 1.71
CA ARG A 142 -17.06 0.84 2.71
C ARG A 142 -17.19 2.24 2.11
N LYS A 143 -18.33 2.89 2.32
CA LYS A 143 -18.48 4.33 2.04
C LYS A 143 -19.28 5.07 3.11
N SER A 144 -20.58 4.79 3.18
CA SER A 144 -21.49 5.26 4.23
C SER A 144 -22.09 4.11 5.04
N GLY A 145 -21.84 2.89 4.59
CA GLY A 145 -22.06 1.63 5.29
C GLY A 145 -21.02 0.63 4.77
N MET A 146 -20.97 -0.55 5.39
CA MET A 146 -20.07 -1.62 5.00
C MET A 146 -20.87 -2.80 4.47
N ILE A 147 -20.48 -3.29 3.30
CA ILE A 147 -20.92 -4.60 2.80
C ILE A 147 -19.68 -5.48 2.87
N SER A 148 -19.74 -6.53 3.70
CA SER A 148 -18.61 -7.44 3.90
C SER A 148 -19.02 -8.89 3.65
N MET A 149 -18.02 -9.72 3.40
CA MET A 149 -18.15 -11.16 3.28
C MET A 149 -16.90 -11.85 3.85
N PRO A 150 -17.05 -13.10 4.34
CA PRO A 150 -15.92 -13.86 4.82
C PRO A 150 -14.91 -14.10 3.70
N ALA A 151 -13.63 -14.04 4.06
CA ALA A 151 -12.51 -14.34 3.18
C ALA A 151 -11.40 -14.94 4.03
N GLU A 152 -10.84 -16.07 3.59
CA GLU A 152 -9.86 -16.81 4.38
C GLU A 152 -8.43 -16.28 4.20
N SER A 153 -8.10 -15.87 2.98
CA SER A 153 -6.75 -15.42 2.65
C SER A 153 -6.70 -14.55 1.40
N ALA A 154 -5.60 -13.83 1.28
CA ALA A 154 -5.18 -13.12 0.07
C ALA A 154 -3.73 -13.47 -0.29
N THR A 155 -3.38 -13.19 -1.53
CA THR A 155 -2.02 -13.27 -2.05
C THR A 155 -1.56 -11.86 -2.44
N LEU A 156 -0.44 -11.40 -1.91
CA LEU A 156 0.28 -10.26 -2.45
C LEU A 156 0.93 -10.68 -3.77
N ASP A 157 0.58 -10.01 -4.87
CA ASP A 157 1.08 -10.31 -6.21
C ASP A 157 1.57 -9.02 -6.88
N LEU A 158 2.85 -8.71 -6.71
CA LEU A 158 3.43 -7.48 -7.27
C LEU A 158 3.63 -7.53 -8.80
N SER A 159 3.33 -8.65 -9.46
CA SER A 159 3.43 -8.79 -10.92
C SER A 159 2.26 -8.14 -11.66
N THR A 160 1.14 -7.90 -10.96
CA THR A 160 -0.10 -7.38 -11.54
C THR A 160 -0.45 -6.02 -10.96
N PRO A 161 -1.00 -5.09 -11.77
CA PRO A 161 -1.55 -3.85 -11.24
C PRO A 161 -2.87 -4.06 -10.51
N TYR A 162 -3.54 -5.19 -10.69
CA TYR A 162 -4.94 -5.33 -10.32
C TYR A 162 -5.16 -5.92 -8.93
N ILE A 163 -6.16 -5.39 -8.23
CA ILE A 163 -6.73 -6.00 -7.04
C ILE A 163 -7.85 -6.94 -7.47
N HIS A 164 -7.71 -8.22 -7.18
CA HIS A 164 -8.72 -9.22 -7.51
C HIS A 164 -9.63 -9.42 -6.29
N VAL A 165 -10.91 -9.15 -6.46
CA VAL A 165 -11.91 -9.24 -5.39
C VAL A 165 -13.00 -10.26 -5.75
N PRO A 166 -13.66 -10.89 -4.76
CA PRO A 166 -14.74 -11.83 -5.02
C PRO A 166 -15.91 -11.16 -5.73
N LYS A 167 -16.68 -11.94 -6.51
CA LYS A 167 -17.78 -11.43 -7.33
C LYS A 167 -18.75 -10.50 -6.59
N GLY A 168 -19.12 -10.81 -5.34
CA GLY A 168 -20.02 -9.96 -4.57
C GLY A 168 -19.47 -8.56 -4.32
N ILE A 169 -18.17 -8.43 -4.00
CA ILE A 169 -17.51 -7.13 -3.84
C ILE A 169 -17.30 -6.46 -5.20
N TRP A 170 -16.95 -7.24 -6.21
CA TRP A 170 -16.78 -6.77 -7.59
C TRP A 170 -18.04 -6.09 -8.14
N ASP A 171 -19.20 -6.74 -8.02
CA ASP A 171 -20.47 -6.25 -8.55
C ASP A 171 -20.86 -4.92 -7.87
N VAL A 172 -20.64 -4.80 -6.55
CA VAL A 172 -20.88 -3.54 -5.81
C VAL A 172 -19.90 -2.45 -6.25
N LEU A 173 -18.63 -2.79 -6.45
CA LEU A 173 -17.61 -1.83 -6.91
C LEU A 173 -17.96 -1.28 -8.30
N LEU A 174 -18.37 -2.13 -9.25
CA LEU A 174 -18.79 -1.70 -10.58
C LEU A 174 -20.01 -0.78 -10.53
N LEU A 175 -21.01 -1.11 -9.71
CA LEU A 175 -22.19 -0.27 -9.52
C LEU A 175 -21.82 1.09 -8.91
N ALA A 176 -20.93 1.11 -7.92
CA ALA A 176 -20.51 2.34 -7.24
C ALA A 176 -19.63 3.24 -8.12
N THR A 177 -18.88 2.66 -9.05
CA THR A 177 -17.91 3.41 -9.88
C THR A 177 -18.42 3.75 -11.28
N SER A 178 -19.58 3.21 -11.69
CA SER A 178 -20.20 3.48 -13.00
C SER A 178 -19.21 3.30 -14.17
N THR A 179 -18.58 2.12 -14.25
CA THR A 179 -17.49 1.87 -15.20
C THR A 179 -17.94 1.85 -16.66
N GLU A 180 -17.12 2.42 -17.54
CA GLU A 180 -17.19 2.24 -18.98
C GLU A 180 -16.16 1.22 -19.44
N GLN A 181 -16.61 0.17 -20.14
CA GLN A 181 -15.74 -0.88 -20.64
C GLN A 181 -15.23 -0.55 -22.05
N GLN A 182 -13.92 -0.64 -22.25
CA GLN A 182 -13.28 -0.45 -23.54
C GLN A 182 -12.25 -1.54 -23.78
N ALA A 183 -12.29 -2.16 -24.96
CA ALA A 183 -11.26 -3.10 -25.37
C ALA A 183 -9.98 -2.33 -25.77
N ARG A 184 -8.84 -2.69 -25.17
CA ARG A 184 -7.51 -2.19 -25.53
C ARG A 184 -6.58 -3.39 -25.70
N GLU A 185 -6.02 -3.56 -26.90
CA GLU A 185 -5.05 -4.62 -27.21
C GLU A 185 -5.53 -6.05 -26.90
N GLY A 186 -6.85 -6.29 -26.91
CA GLY A 186 -7.44 -7.58 -26.60
C GLY A 186 -7.76 -7.79 -25.11
N GLU A 187 -7.39 -6.86 -24.23
CA GLU A 187 -7.78 -6.84 -22.83
C GLU A 187 -8.93 -5.84 -22.60
N GLU A 188 -9.86 -6.21 -21.72
CA GLU A 188 -10.95 -5.32 -21.31
C GLU A 188 -10.41 -4.33 -20.27
N VAL A 189 -10.40 -3.04 -20.57
CA VAL A 189 -10.03 -1.99 -19.63
C VAL A 189 -11.28 -1.28 -19.16
N LEU A 190 -11.39 -1.06 -17.85
CA LEU A 190 -12.51 -0.34 -17.25
C LEU A 190 -12.07 1.08 -16.92
N TYR A 191 -12.81 2.05 -17.42
CA TYR A 191 -12.63 3.47 -17.13
C TYR A 191 -13.74 3.99 -16.22
N VAL A 192 -13.42 5.01 -15.44
CA VAL A 192 -14.34 5.69 -14.53
C VAL A 192 -14.20 7.20 -14.67
N ASP A 193 -15.17 7.96 -14.16
CA ASP A 193 -15.04 9.42 -14.06
C ASP A 193 -13.96 9.80 -13.06
N CYS A 194 -12.92 10.51 -13.53
CA CYS A 194 -11.85 11.04 -12.69
C CYS A 194 -12.36 12.01 -11.60
N GLY A 195 -13.47 12.71 -11.86
CA GLY A 195 -14.05 13.69 -10.92
C GLY A 195 -14.81 13.05 -9.76
N ALA A 196 -15.13 11.75 -9.85
CA ALA A 196 -15.96 11.03 -8.88
C ALA A 196 -15.15 10.27 -7.82
N LEU A 197 -13.83 10.51 -7.74
CA LEU A 197 -12.94 9.74 -6.86
C LEU A 197 -13.35 9.83 -5.38
N ASN A 198 -13.88 10.98 -4.95
CA ASN A 198 -14.35 11.22 -3.59
C ASN A 198 -15.65 10.49 -3.23
N VAL A 199 -16.40 9.94 -4.19
CA VAL A 199 -17.63 9.16 -3.94
C VAL A 199 -17.40 7.66 -4.04
N PHE A 200 -16.27 7.23 -4.61
CA PHE A 200 -15.93 5.82 -4.68
C PHE A 200 -15.67 5.23 -3.27
N PRO A 201 -15.97 3.94 -3.06
CA PRO A 201 -15.85 3.27 -1.77
C PRO A 201 -14.43 2.80 -1.48
N ASP A 202 -14.08 2.64 -0.21
CA ASP A 202 -12.85 1.94 0.18
C ASP A 202 -13.04 0.42 0.05
N LEU A 203 -11.98 -0.31 -0.32
CA LEU A 203 -11.91 -1.76 -0.14
C LEU A 203 -11.26 -2.03 1.21
N VAL A 204 -11.90 -2.84 2.04
CA VAL A 204 -11.48 -3.09 3.42
C VAL A 204 -11.19 -4.58 3.58
N PHE A 205 -10.02 -4.92 4.07
CA PHE A 205 -9.60 -6.30 4.33
C PHE A 205 -9.38 -6.44 5.83
N GLY A 206 -10.19 -7.27 6.50
CA GLY A 206 -10.03 -7.55 7.92
C GLY A 206 -8.87 -8.51 8.15
N ILE A 207 -8.02 -8.20 9.13
CA ILE A 207 -6.78 -8.92 9.43
C ILE A 207 -6.83 -9.44 10.86
N GLU A 208 -6.55 -10.73 11.03
CA GLU A 208 -6.45 -11.34 12.36
C GLU A 208 -5.18 -10.82 13.06
N ARG A 209 -5.35 -10.02 14.12
CA ARG A 209 -4.23 -9.58 14.96
C ARG A 209 -3.78 -10.73 15.84
N ARG A 210 -2.94 -11.62 15.31
CA ARG A 210 -2.31 -12.66 16.15
C ARG A 210 -1.37 -12.00 17.14
N GLY A 211 -1.82 -11.89 18.38
CA GLY A 211 -1.13 -11.23 19.47
C GLY A 211 0.33 -11.66 19.58
N TYR A 212 1.24 -10.71 19.35
CA TYR A 212 2.55 -10.71 19.98
C TYR A 212 2.37 -10.36 21.47
N ALA A 213 1.67 -11.22 22.22
CA ALA A 213 1.71 -11.20 23.67
C ALA A 213 2.88 -12.09 24.09
N GLU A 214 4.09 -11.54 23.99
CA GLU A 214 5.25 -12.13 24.65
C GLU A 214 5.06 -11.94 26.17
N GLY A 215 4.43 -12.94 26.81
CA GLY A 215 4.50 -13.16 28.24
C GLY A 215 3.63 -12.28 29.14
N THR A 216 2.33 -12.56 29.19
CA THR A 216 1.57 -12.49 30.45
C THR A 216 0.40 -13.46 30.34
N GLU A 217 0.60 -14.66 30.88
CA GLU A 217 -0.50 -15.56 31.22
C GLU A 217 -1.35 -14.90 32.32
N GLU A 218 -2.64 -15.20 32.29
CA GLU A 218 -3.64 -14.86 33.32
C GLU A 218 -4.11 -13.40 33.38
N HIS A 219 -5.09 -13.06 32.53
CA HIS A 219 -6.38 -12.56 32.99
C HIS A 219 -7.41 -12.69 31.87
N ALA A 220 -8.21 -13.76 31.94
CA ALA A 220 -9.48 -13.84 31.25
C ALA A 220 -10.45 -12.87 31.95
N ALA A 221 -10.57 -11.66 31.40
CA ALA A 221 -11.58 -10.69 31.77
C ALA A 221 -12.20 -10.16 30.48
N GLU A 222 -13.50 -10.44 30.33
CA GLU A 222 -14.54 -9.66 29.64
C GLU A 222 -14.20 -9.09 28.25
N GLN A 223 -14.93 -9.60 27.25
CA GLN A 223 -15.00 -9.15 25.85
C GLN A 223 -14.93 -7.61 25.72
N GLU A 224 -13.73 -7.09 25.50
CA GLU A 224 -13.53 -5.91 24.67
C GLU A 224 -13.64 -6.41 23.21
N GLU A 225 -14.40 -5.70 22.37
CA GLU A 225 -14.44 -5.96 20.94
C GLU A 225 -12.98 -6.05 20.46
N GLU A 226 -12.53 -7.23 20.00
CA GLU A 226 -11.20 -7.37 19.41
C GLU A 226 -11.15 -6.34 18.28
N ASP A 227 -10.37 -5.28 18.44
CA ASP A 227 -10.09 -4.31 17.39
C ASP A 227 -9.38 -5.08 16.26
N ASP A 228 -10.17 -5.59 15.32
CA ASP A 228 -9.68 -6.23 14.12
C ASP A 228 -8.85 -5.18 13.34
N ASP A 229 -7.60 -5.50 13.04
CA ASP A 229 -6.78 -4.62 12.22
C ASP A 229 -7.35 -4.61 10.79
N GLU A 230 -7.50 -3.44 10.18
CA GLU A 230 -8.00 -3.31 8.82
C GLU A 230 -6.88 -2.86 7.86
N LEU A 231 -6.74 -3.56 6.74
CA LEU A 231 -6.06 -3.01 5.57
C LEU A 231 -7.10 -2.30 4.68
N ILE A 232 -7.04 -0.97 4.65
CA ILE A 232 -7.96 -0.13 3.88
C ILE A 232 -7.28 0.31 2.59
N ILE A 233 -7.82 -0.08 1.44
CA ILE A 233 -7.38 0.39 0.13
C ILE A 233 -8.36 1.45 -0.39
N ARG A 234 -7.85 2.67 -0.52
CA ARG A 234 -8.63 3.85 -0.92
C ARG A 234 -8.73 4.02 -2.45
N PRO A 235 -9.72 4.78 -2.95
CA PRO A 235 -9.87 5.07 -4.37
C PRO A 235 -8.61 5.57 -5.08
N GLU A 236 -7.78 6.39 -4.43
CA GLU A 236 -6.54 6.91 -5.02
C GLU A 236 -5.56 5.78 -5.38
N GLN A 237 -5.67 4.64 -4.71
CA GLN A 237 -4.81 3.48 -4.92
C GLN A 237 -5.34 2.60 -6.06
N TYR A 238 -6.63 2.30 -6.08
CA TYR A 238 -7.19 1.42 -7.11
C TYR A 238 -7.70 2.17 -8.37
N ILE A 239 -7.62 3.50 -8.40
CA ILE A 239 -7.85 4.31 -9.61
C ILE A 239 -6.53 4.89 -10.13
N LEU A 240 -6.26 4.68 -11.42
CA LEU A 240 -5.07 5.20 -12.08
C LEU A 240 -5.43 6.16 -13.21
N GLN A 241 -5.00 7.42 -13.07
CA GLN A 241 -5.08 8.37 -14.17
C GLN A 241 -3.98 8.09 -15.20
N THR A 242 -4.38 7.84 -16.45
CA THR A 242 -3.48 7.63 -17.58
C THR A 242 -2.94 8.96 -18.09
N THR A 243 -1.88 8.92 -18.90
CA THR A 243 -1.32 10.10 -19.58
C THR A 243 -2.31 10.77 -20.54
N GLU A 244 -3.35 10.05 -20.96
CA GLU A 244 -4.46 10.55 -21.78
C GLU A 244 -5.53 11.27 -20.94
N GLY A 245 -5.35 11.34 -19.61
CA GLY A 245 -6.30 11.97 -18.69
C GLY A 245 -7.50 11.11 -18.32
N LYS A 246 -7.55 9.84 -18.75
CA LYS A 246 -8.61 8.89 -18.38
C LYS A 246 -8.29 8.20 -17.06
N CYS A 247 -9.30 7.86 -16.27
CA CYS A 247 -9.11 7.14 -15.01
C CYS A 247 -9.49 5.68 -15.17
N MET A 248 -8.53 4.79 -14.96
CA MET A 248 -8.67 3.34 -15.10
C MET A 248 -8.89 2.70 -13.74
N LEU A 249 -9.81 1.74 -13.68
CA LEU A 249 -10.06 0.92 -12.50
C LEU A 249 -9.06 -0.25 -12.43
N LEU A 250 -8.22 -0.26 -11.41
CA LEU A 250 -7.23 -1.30 -11.10
C LEU A 250 -7.81 -2.39 -10.19
N ALA A 251 -9.05 -2.80 -10.45
CA ALA A 251 -9.70 -3.91 -9.78
C ALA A 251 -10.26 -4.90 -10.80
N ARG A 252 -10.33 -6.18 -10.43
CA ARG A 252 -10.82 -7.27 -11.29
C ARG A 252 -11.66 -8.26 -10.47
N ASN A 253 -12.52 -9.00 -11.17
CA ASN A 253 -13.23 -10.12 -10.58
C ASN A 253 -12.29 -11.31 -10.42
N ALA A 254 -12.07 -11.79 -9.20
CA ALA A 254 -11.25 -12.97 -8.91
C ALA A 254 -11.74 -14.25 -9.61
N ASP A 255 -13.04 -14.36 -9.92
CA ASP A 255 -13.60 -15.53 -10.61
C ASP A 255 -13.31 -15.57 -12.12
N SER A 256 -12.82 -14.46 -12.69
CA SER A 256 -12.47 -14.35 -14.11
C SER A 256 -11.09 -14.94 -14.44
N CYS A 257 -10.24 -15.18 -13.43
CA CYS A 257 -8.93 -15.79 -13.61
C CYS A 257 -9.06 -17.31 -13.75
N HIS A 258 -8.60 -17.86 -14.88
CA HIS A 258 -8.72 -19.28 -15.20
C HIS A 258 -7.88 -20.20 -14.29
N ASP A 259 -6.79 -19.69 -13.72
CA ASP A 259 -5.79 -20.51 -13.02
C ASP A 259 -6.00 -20.56 -11.49
N ASP A 260 -6.71 -19.59 -10.91
CA ASP A 260 -6.80 -19.37 -9.45
C ASP A 260 -8.21 -18.92 -9.05
N LYS A 261 -9.23 -19.68 -9.43
CA LYS A 261 -10.63 -19.33 -9.13
C LYS A 261 -10.79 -19.11 -7.62
N ARG A 262 -11.23 -17.91 -7.24
CA ARG A 262 -11.57 -17.45 -5.87
C ARG A 262 -10.43 -16.95 -4.99
N LEU A 263 -9.21 -16.78 -5.52
CA LEU A 263 -8.13 -16.19 -4.72
C LEU A 263 -8.18 -14.66 -4.81
N ILE A 264 -8.27 -14.02 -3.65
CA ILE A 264 -8.08 -12.57 -3.52
C ILE A 264 -6.61 -12.27 -3.82
N LYS A 265 -6.35 -11.37 -4.77
CA LYS A 265 -4.98 -10.93 -5.10
C LYS A 265 -4.84 -9.46 -4.83
N LEU A 266 -3.84 -9.10 -4.04
CA LEU A 266 -3.43 -7.73 -3.77
C LEU A 266 -2.31 -7.39 -4.76
N GLY A 267 -2.69 -6.79 -5.89
CA GLY A 267 -1.75 -6.28 -6.88
C GLY A 267 -0.92 -5.11 -6.34
N TRP A 268 0.00 -4.57 -7.15
CA TRP A 268 0.77 -3.40 -6.72
C TRP A 268 -0.11 -2.17 -6.47
N ALA A 269 -1.31 -2.10 -7.06
CA ALA A 269 -2.28 -1.04 -6.74
C ALA A 269 -2.76 -1.07 -5.30
N ALA A 270 -2.76 -2.23 -4.63
CA ALA A 270 -3.11 -2.30 -3.21
C ALA A 270 -2.08 -1.59 -2.32
N VAL A 271 -0.82 -1.52 -2.79
CA VAL A 271 0.32 -1.08 -1.98
C VAL A 271 0.87 0.29 -2.38
N ARG A 272 0.42 0.86 -3.50
CA ARG A 272 0.82 2.23 -3.85
C ARG A 272 0.26 3.25 -2.84
N GLY A 273 0.96 4.34 -2.65
CA GLY A 273 0.65 5.38 -1.67
C GLY A 273 1.06 5.06 -0.24
N ARG A 274 1.63 3.88 0.01
CA ARG A 274 2.11 3.43 1.33
C ARG A 274 3.41 2.66 1.19
N ASP A 275 4.09 2.47 2.30
CA ASP A 275 5.25 1.60 2.38
C ASP A 275 4.81 0.16 2.64
N VAL A 276 5.44 -0.81 1.99
CA VAL A 276 5.25 -2.24 2.24
C VAL A 276 6.56 -2.88 2.62
N VAL A 277 6.55 -3.68 3.67
CA VAL A 277 7.74 -4.34 4.21
C VAL A 277 7.64 -5.84 4.01
N LEU A 278 8.63 -6.41 3.34
CA LEU A 278 8.85 -7.84 3.22
C LEU A 278 9.88 -8.26 4.28
N ASP A 279 9.44 -8.77 5.43
CA ASP A 279 10.29 -9.25 6.51
C ASP A 279 10.46 -10.77 6.39
N TRP A 280 11.49 -11.17 5.64
CA TRP A 280 11.80 -12.57 5.34
C TRP A 280 12.19 -13.36 6.58
N ARG A 281 12.83 -12.71 7.55
CA ARG A 281 13.29 -13.35 8.78
C ARG A 281 12.12 -13.74 9.67
N ALA A 282 11.17 -12.82 9.87
CA ALA A 282 9.95 -13.12 10.61
C ALA A 282 8.90 -13.86 9.75
N GLY A 283 9.03 -13.83 8.42
CA GLY A 283 8.06 -14.45 7.51
C GLY A 283 6.72 -13.71 7.50
N ARG A 284 6.76 -12.38 7.48
CA ARG A 284 5.58 -11.51 7.56
C ARG A 284 5.67 -10.36 6.57
N VAL A 285 4.51 -9.81 6.21
CA VAL A 285 4.37 -8.63 5.37
C VAL A 285 3.79 -7.49 6.21
N GLY A 286 4.38 -6.30 6.14
CA GLY A 286 3.87 -5.10 6.79
C GLY A 286 3.29 -4.12 5.78
N PHE A 287 2.13 -3.55 6.07
CA PHE A 287 1.48 -2.50 5.25
C PHE A 287 1.42 -1.21 6.03
N GLY A 288 2.03 -0.14 5.50
CA GLY A 288 2.00 1.18 6.11
C GLY A 288 0.62 1.81 5.99
N GLU A 289 0.37 2.80 6.84
CA GLU A 289 -0.83 3.66 6.77
C GLU A 289 -0.82 4.60 5.55
#